data_AF-A0A8T0ACG6-F1
#
_entry.id   AF-A0A8T0ACG6-F1
#
_cell.length_a   1.000
_cell.length_b   1.000
_cell.length_c   1.000
_cell.angle_alpha   90.00
_cell.angle_beta   90.00
_cell.angle_gamma   90.00
#
_symmetry.space_group_name_H-M   'P 1'
#
loop_
_entity.id
_entity.type
_entity.pdbx_description
1 polymer ?
#
loop_
_entity_poly.entity_id
_entity_poly.type
_entity_poly.pdbx_seq_one_letter_code
_entity_poly.pdbx_strand_id
1 'polypeptide(L)'
;MGLPNEFWEISDLNSNYELCSTYPSVLAIPKCASVATVTGSAKFRSRNRLPALSYYHKDTKAAICRCSQPLSGLNSRCIEDEQMLQAISKANPNCPFIYVVDTRPKLNAMANRAAGKGYENEDNYANIRFHFQGIENIHVMRSSLQKLLELCAQKTASMSDYLTGLENSGWLRHIKAVMDAGVFLAKAVGDEGASVLVHCSDGWDRTAQVCSLSCILLDPYYRTIKGLMVLIEKEWIAFGHKFNHRCGHLEGDPKEISPVFTQFVECVWQLMEQFPCAFQFNERFLLSIHEHVYSCHYGNFICNNQREREQLRIRERTFSVWPFLLEHQDEFRNPLYKRTTHNGLLRPNTLPLYFKFWCGMYNRYDKGIHPRQSILDTLLSLSVRQTYEEKTMTELQTKLAIADGVLSATDRPISTLTDQDGHSEATPTPSSSFARVNGDSESLSDGAGGEAESDQEKNGSKPKVVAKDRPVSMATQISEEETSLEDDDDI
;
A
#
# COMPACT_ATOMS: atom_id res chain seq x y z
N MET A 1 7.72 17.74 -2.72
CA MET A 1 9.07 17.35 -3.17
C MET A 1 9.84 18.45 -3.92
N GLY A 2 9.21 19.37 -4.67
CA GLY A 2 9.95 20.48 -5.31
C GLY A 2 10.76 20.01 -6.52
N LEU A 3 10.08 19.32 -7.44
CA LEU A 3 10.63 18.74 -8.67
C LEU A 3 9.88 19.34 -9.86
N PRO A 4 10.52 19.54 -11.02
CA PRO A 4 11.96 19.36 -11.27
C PRO A 4 12.81 20.39 -10.50
N ASN A 5 14.12 20.13 -10.35
CA ASN A 5 15.06 21.03 -9.68
C ASN A 5 16.47 20.96 -10.29
N GLU A 6 17.48 21.45 -9.56
CA GLU A 6 18.88 21.46 -10.02
C GLU A 6 19.49 20.05 -10.19
N PHE A 7 18.98 19.04 -9.48
CA PHE A 7 19.52 17.67 -9.46
C PHE A 7 18.66 16.66 -10.22
N TRP A 8 17.34 16.87 -10.26
CA TRP A 8 16.35 15.92 -10.77
C TRP A 8 15.48 16.55 -11.84
N GLU A 9 15.22 15.81 -12.91
CA GLU A 9 14.31 16.21 -13.98
C GLU A 9 13.13 15.23 -14.11
N ILE A 10 12.05 15.71 -14.70
CA ILE A 10 10.87 14.92 -15.03
C ILE A 10 10.97 14.56 -16.50
N SER A 11 11.15 13.28 -16.78
CA SER A 11 11.42 12.72 -18.10
C SER A 11 10.18 12.04 -18.68
N ASP A 12 9.96 12.27 -19.97
CA ASP A 12 8.94 11.65 -20.82
C ASP A 12 9.49 10.48 -21.65
N LEU A 13 10.71 10.00 -21.35
CA LEU A 13 11.35 8.87 -22.04
C LEU A 13 10.53 7.57 -22.00
N ASN A 14 9.60 7.44 -21.04
CA ASN A 14 8.70 6.29 -20.93
C ASN A 14 7.26 6.62 -21.34
N SER A 15 7.01 7.74 -22.03
CA SER A 15 5.66 8.21 -22.40
C SER A 15 4.82 7.17 -23.13
N ASN A 16 5.47 6.35 -23.97
CA ASN A 16 4.86 5.25 -24.72
C ASN A 16 5.10 3.86 -24.10
N TYR A 17 5.65 3.78 -22.88
CA TYR A 17 5.96 2.54 -22.17
C TYR A 17 7.00 1.62 -22.84
N GLU A 18 7.79 2.16 -23.77
CA GLU A 18 8.82 1.41 -24.49
C GLU A 18 10.08 1.19 -23.65
N LEU A 19 10.43 2.16 -22.80
CA LEU A 19 11.60 2.04 -21.92
C LEU A 19 11.35 1.00 -20.82
N CYS A 20 10.17 1.03 -20.21
CA CYS A 20 9.71 0.02 -19.25
C CYS A 20 8.17 -0.07 -19.25
N SER A 21 7.64 -1.23 -19.66
CA SER A 21 6.21 -1.47 -19.81
C SER A 21 5.41 -1.47 -18.51
N THR A 22 6.09 -1.58 -17.36
CA THR A 22 5.47 -1.69 -16.04
C THR A 22 5.76 -0.49 -15.13
N TYR A 23 6.45 0.53 -15.65
CA TYR A 23 6.66 1.82 -15.00
C TYR A 23 5.64 2.84 -15.49
N PRO A 24 5.48 3.97 -14.78
CA PRO A 24 4.63 5.04 -15.25
C PRO A 24 5.18 5.71 -16.51
N SER A 25 4.30 6.40 -17.23
CA SER A 25 4.66 7.13 -18.45
C SER A 25 5.65 8.29 -18.22
N VAL A 26 5.72 8.77 -16.98
CA VAL A 26 6.59 9.88 -16.56
C VAL A 26 7.49 9.40 -15.43
N LEU A 27 8.79 9.66 -15.55
CA LEU A 27 9.80 9.24 -14.58
C LEU A 27 10.64 10.42 -14.10
N ALA A 28 10.98 10.43 -12.82
CA ALA A 28 11.95 11.37 -12.29
C ALA A 28 13.34 10.72 -12.26
N ILE A 29 14.30 11.32 -12.97
CA ILE A 29 15.66 10.81 -13.16
C ILE A 29 16.70 11.89 -12.81
N PRO A 30 17.96 11.52 -12.50
CA PRO A 30 19.00 12.51 -12.27
C PRO A 30 19.21 13.36 -13.53
N LYS A 31 19.20 14.68 -13.38
CA LYS A 31 19.36 15.64 -14.49
C LYS A 31 20.70 15.50 -15.23
N CYS A 32 21.71 14.94 -14.57
CA CYS A 32 23.02 14.68 -15.15
C CYS A 32 23.12 13.33 -15.89
N ALA A 33 22.09 12.48 -15.85
CA ALA A 33 22.09 11.20 -16.54
C ALA A 33 21.73 11.41 -18.03
N SER A 34 22.54 10.83 -18.93
CA SER A 34 22.24 10.89 -20.36
C SER A 34 21.14 9.90 -20.76
N VAL A 35 20.44 10.14 -21.87
CA VAL A 35 19.46 9.18 -22.42
C VAL A 35 20.08 7.80 -22.66
N ALA A 36 21.33 7.74 -23.11
CA ALA A 36 22.06 6.48 -23.28
C ALA A 36 22.28 5.76 -21.95
N THR A 37 22.67 6.50 -20.90
CA THR A 37 22.83 5.97 -19.53
C THR A 37 21.52 5.38 -19.00
N VAL A 38 20.42 6.14 -19.13
CA VAL A 38 19.08 5.71 -18.69
C VAL A 38 18.62 4.46 -19.45
N THR A 39 18.80 4.45 -20.78
CA THR A 39 18.37 3.34 -21.65
C THR A 39 19.22 2.09 -21.43
N GLY A 40 20.54 2.23 -21.25
CA GLY A 40 21.44 1.12 -20.96
C GLY A 40 21.18 0.51 -19.59
N SER A 41 21.00 1.34 -18.56
CA SER A 41 20.60 0.90 -17.22
C SER A 41 19.28 0.14 -17.25
N ALA A 42 18.27 0.63 -18.00
CA ALA A 42 17.03 -0.10 -18.18
C ALA A 42 17.25 -1.51 -18.74
N LYS A 43 18.03 -1.67 -19.81
CA LYS A 43 18.31 -3.00 -20.39
C LYS A 43 19.04 -3.94 -19.43
N PHE A 44 19.81 -3.41 -18.50
CA PHE A 44 20.52 -4.21 -17.50
C PHE A 44 19.70 -4.52 -16.24
N ARG A 45 18.49 -3.95 -16.12
CA ARG A 45 17.62 -4.14 -14.97
C ARG A 45 16.47 -5.07 -15.37
N SER A 46 16.17 -6.03 -14.49
CA SER A 46 15.12 -7.02 -14.78
C SER A 46 13.78 -6.36 -15.15
N ARG A 47 13.18 -6.78 -16.28
CA ARG A 47 11.93 -6.18 -16.81
C ARG A 47 12.04 -4.68 -17.12
N ASN A 48 13.27 -4.22 -17.33
CA ASN A 48 13.62 -2.85 -17.63
C ASN A 48 13.27 -1.83 -16.53
N ARG A 49 13.08 -2.29 -15.29
CA ARG A 49 12.71 -1.44 -14.16
C ARG A 49 13.94 -0.76 -13.59
N LEU A 50 14.46 0.20 -14.36
CA LEU A 50 15.61 1.05 -14.08
C LEU A 50 15.51 1.83 -12.76
N PRO A 51 16.64 2.30 -12.19
CA PRO A 51 16.64 3.25 -11.08
C PRO A 51 15.85 4.51 -11.40
N ALA A 52 14.74 4.72 -10.69
CA ALA A 52 13.92 5.93 -10.78
C ALA A 52 13.63 6.50 -9.39
N LEU A 53 13.45 7.81 -9.31
CA LEU A 53 13.15 8.50 -8.05
C LEU A 53 11.76 8.11 -7.52
N SER A 54 11.71 7.69 -6.26
CA SER A 54 10.48 7.48 -5.49
C SER A 54 10.18 8.67 -4.58
N TYR A 55 11.19 9.18 -3.87
CA TYR A 55 11.05 10.29 -2.93
C TYR A 55 12.30 11.17 -2.88
N TYR A 56 12.12 12.48 -2.78
CA TYR A 56 13.21 13.45 -2.60
C TYR A 56 12.99 14.26 -1.33
N HIS A 57 13.94 14.17 -0.40
CA HIS A 57 13.93 14.89 0.87
C HIS A 57 14.59 16.25 0.69
N LYS A 58 13.79 17.32 0.70
CA LYS A 58 14.24 18.68 0.38
C LYS A 58 15.37 19.16 1.30
N ASP A 59 15.29 18.87 2.60
CA ASP A 59 16.18 19.45 3.59
C ASP A 59 17.58 18.83 3.55
N THR A 60 17.65 17.51 3.37
CA THR A 60 18.94 16.78 3.31
C THR A 60 19.46 16.63 1.88
N LYS A 61 18.63 16.91 0.87
CA LYS A 61 18.87 16.62 -0.56
C LYS A 61 19.02 15.12 -0.87
N ALA A 62 18.77 14.24 0.09
CA ALA A 62 18.80 12.81 -0.08
C ALA A 62 17.57 12.30 -0.85
N ALA A 63 17.74 11.23 -1.59
CA ALA A 63 16.70 10.61 -2.41
C ALA A 63 16.48 9.14 -2.05
N ILE A 64 15.24 8.68 -2.16
CA ILE A 64 14.91 7.26 -2.28
C ILE A 64 14.66 7.00 -3.75
N CYS A 65 15.46 6.13 -4.35
CA CYS A 65 15.28 5.58 -5.68
C CYS A 65 14.83 4.13 -5.59
N ARG A 66 14.12 3.65 -6.60
CA ARG A 66 13.64 2.27 -6.70
C ARG A 66 13.99 1.66 -8.06
N CYS A 67 14.22 0.35 -8.08
CA CYS A 67 14.44 -0.44 -9.30
C CYS A 67 14.15 -1.93 -9.07
N SER A 68 14.31 -2.74 -10.11
CA SER A 68 14.50 -4.19 -10.02
C SER A 68 15.97 -4.57 -9.80
N GLN A 69 16.22 -5.85 -9.52
CA GLN A 69 17.59 -6.38 -9.49
C GLN A 69 18.34 -6.18 -10.82
N PRO A 70 19.67 -6.07 -10.76
CA PRO A 70 20.52 -6.08 -11.95
C PRO A 70 20.61 -7.48 -12.58
N LEU A 71 20.88 -7.53 -13.87
CA LEU A 71 21.17 -8.73 -14.66
C LEU A 71 22.67 -9.05 -14.63
N SER A 72 23.27 -8.98 -13.44
CA SER A 72 24.71 -9.14 -13.22
C SER A 72 25.19 -10.58 -13.40
N GLY A 73 24.32 -11.56 -13.24
CA GLY A 73 24.70 -12.97 -13.12
C GLY A 73 25.91 -13.16 -12.20
N LEU A 74 26.85 -13.99 -12.65
CA LEU A 74 28.10 -14.19 -11.92
C LEU A 74 29.07 -13.02 -12.09
N ASN A 75 29.25 -12.50 -13.31
CA ASN A 75 30.34 -11.58 -13.67
C ASN A 75 29.94 -10.43 -14.62
N SER A 76 28.69 -10.36 -15.08
CA SER A 76 28.24 -9.33 -16.03
C SER A 76 28.23 -7.96 -15.39
N ARG A 77 28.64 -6.95 -16.16
CA ARG A 77 28.69 -5.54 -15.78
C ARG A 77 28.00 -4.70 -16.84
N CYS A 78 27.49 -3.54 -16.45
CA CYS A 78 26.92 -2.55 -17.34
C CYS A 78 27.43 -1.17 -16.95
N ILE A 79 28.19 -0.55 -17.86
CA ILE A 79 28.80 0.76 -17.64
C ILE A 79 27.70 1.82 -17.46
N GLU A 80 26.60 1.71 -18.22
CA GLU A 80 25.47 2.61 -18.14
C GLU A 80 24.73 2.51 -16.81
N ASP A 81 24.61 1.31 -16.22
CA ASP A 81 24.01 1.14 -14.89
C ASP A 81 24.94 1.66 -13.78
N GLU A 82 26.24 1.41 -13.87
CA GLU A 82 27.24 2.00 -12.97
C GLU A 82 27.20 3.53 -13.03
N GLN A 83 27.11 4.12 -14.23
CA GLN A 83 26.95 5.57 -14.43
C GLN A 83 25.61 6.09 -13.90
N MET A 84 24.53 5.31 -13.99
CA MET A 84 23.23 5.69 -13.45
C MET A 84 23.28 5.83 -11.93
N LEU A 85 23.91 4.87 -11.23
CA LEU A 85 24.11 4.95 -9.78
C LEU A 85 25.03 6.10 -9.38
N GLN A 86 26.08 6.37 -10.18
CA GLN A 86 26.91 7.56 -9.99
C GLN A 86 26.13 8.86 -10.18
N ALA A 87 25.19 8.93 -11.13
CA ALA A 87 24.34 10.09 -11.35
C ALA A 87 23.40 10.34 -10.16
N ILE A 88 22.85 9.27 -9.56
CA ILE A 88 22.06 9.35 -8.32
C ILE A 88 22.93 9.84 -7.15
N SER A 89 24.15 9.34 -7.01
CA SER A 89 25.10 9.82 -6.00
C SER A 89 25.41 11.31 -6.17
N LYS A 90 25.71 11.76 -7.40
CA LYS A 90 25.98 13.18 -7.72
C LYS A 90 24.77 14.09 -7.51
N ALA A 91 23.55 13.56 -7.59
CA ALA A 91 22.32 14.29 -7.30
C ALA A 91 22.12 14.59 -5.79
N ASN A 92 23.02 14.10 -4.93
CA ASN A 92 23.10 14.46 -3.52
C ASN A 92 24.53 14.97 -3.19
N PRO A 93 24.78 16.28 -3.26
CA PRO A 93 26.11 16.83 -3.00
C PRO A 93 26.54 16.74 -1.53
N ASN A 94 25.62 16.42 -0.61
CA ASN A 94 25.87 16.42 0.83
C ASN A 94 26.44 15.09 1.33
N CYS A 95 26.32 14.00 0.55
CA CYS A 95 26.77 12.67 0.96
C CYS A 95 27.54 11.98 -0.19
N PRO A 96 28.80 11.54 0.04
CA PRO A 96 29.65 11.03 -1.02
C PRO A 96 29.34 9.58 -1.43
N PHE A 97 28.39 8.91 -0.77
CA PHE A 97 28.01 7.54 -1.04
C PHE A 97 26.49 7.37 -1.10
N ILE A 98 26.03 6.29 -1.73
CA ILE A 98 24.63 5.86 -1.71
C ILE A 98 24.50 4.51 -1.01
N TYR A 99 23.38 4.29 -0.33
CA TYR A 99 23.01 2.96 0.12
C TYR A 99 22.36 2.18 -1.03
N VAL A 100 22.75 0.93 -1.22
CA VAL A 100 22.02 -0.02 -2.07
C VAL A 100 21.38 -1.05 -1.15
N VAL A 101 20.05 -1.04 -1.11
CA VAL A 101 19.25 -1.87 -0.19
C VAL A 101 18.50 -2.92 -0.99
N ASP A 102 18.98 -4.15 -0.89
CA ASP A 102 18.25 -5.31 -1.37
C ASP A 102 17.34 -5.82 -0.27
N THR A 103 16.05 -5.73 -0.52
CA THR A 103 15.05 -6.13 0.49
C THR A 103 14.98 -7.64 0.72
N ARG A 104 15.65 -8.47 -0.09
CA ARG A 104 15.63 -9.94 0.02
C ARG A 104 16.50 -10.45 1.17
N PRO A 105 16.28 -11.70 1.62
CA PRO A 105 17.32 -12.47 2.30
C PRO A 105 18.51 -12.71 1.38
N LYS A 106 19.72 -12.68 1.96
CA LYS A 106 20.98 -12.89 1.24
C LYS A 106 20.98 -14.17 0.42
N LEU A 107 20.46 -15.27 0.99
CA LEU A 107 20.39 -16.57 0.29
C LEU A 107 19.55 -16.49 -0.99
N ASN A 108 18.39 -15.84 -0.93
CA ASN A 108 17.50 -15.69 -2.08
C ASN A 108 18.13 -14.78 -3.16
N ALA A 109 18.89 -13.76 -2.75
CA ALA A 109 19.64 -12.92 -3.67
C ALA A 109 20.78 -13.70 -4.35
N MET A 110 21.47 -14.58 -3.62
CA MET A 110 22.50 -15.48 -4.17
C MET A 110 21.91 -16.48 -5.16
N ALA A 111 20.74 -17.07 -4.87
CA ALA A 111 20.04 -17.96 -5.79
C ALA A 111 19.68 -17.24 -7.10
N ASN A 112 19.16 -16.01 -7.01
CA ASN A 112 18.88 -15.20 -8.21
C ASN A 112 20.15 -14.85 -9.00
N ARG A 113 21.29 -14.66 -8.31
CA ARG A 113 22.59 -14.43 -8.96
C ARG A 113 23.04 -15.62 -9.79
N ALA A 114 22.82 -16.85 -9.30
CA ALA A 114 23.09 -18.07 -10.04
C ALA A 114 22.23 -18.19 -11.32
N ALA A 115 20.99 -17.69 -11.28
CA ALA A 115 20.06 -17.64 -12.42
C ALA A 115 20.25 -16.43 -13.35
N GLY A 116 21.46 -15.86 -13.43
CA GLY A 116 21.77 -14.75 -14.34
C GLY A 116 21.30 -13.35 -13.90
N LYS A 117 20.70 -13.21 -12.71
CA LYS A 117 20.29 -11.92 -12.12
C LYS A 117 21.26 -11.51 -11.01
N GLY A 118 20.81 -11.03 -9.87
CA GLY A 118 21.68 -10.87 -8.70
C GLY A 118 21.55 -9.53 -8.01
N TYR A 119 22.68 -8.93 -7.66
CA TYR A 119 22.81 -7.73 -6.86
C TYR A 119 24.15 -7.04 -7.16
N GLU A 120 24.23 -5.75 -6.85
CA GLU A 120 25.37 -4.88 -7.10
C GLU A 120 26.60 -5.33 -6.31
N ASN A 121 27.76 -5.38 -6.96
CA ASN A 121 29.04 -5.67 -6.32
C ASN A 121 29.77 -4.35 -5.97
N GLU A 122 30.16 -4.18 -4.72
CA GLU A 122 30.89 -3.00 -4.23
C GLU A 122 32.23 -2.76 -4.96
N ASP A 123 32.83 -3.81 -5.55
CA ASP A 123 34.05 -3.67 -6.37
C ASP A 123 33.77 -2.97 -7.73
N ASN A 124 32.55 -3.11 -8.26
CA ASN A 124 32.17 -2.59 -9.57
C ASN A 124 31.45 -1.24 -9.45
N TYR A 125 30.63 -1.07 -8.42
CA TYR A 125 29.87 0.15 -8.16
C TYR A 125 30.60 1.01 -7.16
N ALA A 126 31.29 2.04 -7.64
CA ALA A 126 31.98 2.98 -6.78
C ALA A 126 31.00 3.71 -5.84
N ASN A 127 31.42 3.94 -4.60
CA ASN A 127 30.71 4.74 -3.60
C ASN A 127 29.32 4.22 -3.21
N ILE A 128 29.13 2.90 -3.25
CA ILE A 128 27.93 2.27 -2.68
C ILE A 128 28.22 1.64 -1.32
N ARG A 129 27.19 1.51 -0.49
CA ARG A 129 27.17 0.65 0.70
C ARG A 129 26.01 -0.34 0.58
N PHE A 130 26.32 -1.61 0.47
CA PHE A 130 25.31 -2.63 0.19
C PHE A 130 24.71 -3.24 1.48
N HIS A 131 23.37 -3.36 1.54
CA HIS A 131 22.66 -3.95 2.68
C HIS A 131 21.53 -4.89 2.26
N PHE A 132 21.39 -6.00 2.98
CA PHE A 132 20.23 -6.91 2.89
C PHE A 132 19.25 -6.68 4.05
N GLN A 133 17.93 -6.65 3.77
CA GLN A 133 16.88 -6.51 4.83
C GLN A 133 16.19 -7.82 5.24
N GLY A 134 16.24 -8.87 4.40
CA GLY A 134 15.69 -10.17 4.80
C GLY A 134 14.17 -10.34 4.71
N ILE A 135 13.48 -9.60 3.84
CA ILE A 135 12.04 -9.74 3.63
C ILE A 135 11.76 -10.87 2.64
N GLU A 136 11.07 -11.91 3.11
CA GLU A 136 10.75 -13.12 2.34
C GLU A 136 9.89 -12.86 1.10
N ASN A 137 9.80 -13.87 0.23
CA ASN A 137 9.07 -13.75 -1.05
C ASN A 137 7.54 -13.87 -0.86
N ILE A 138 6.82 -13.66 -1.97
CA ILE A 138 5.35 -13.66 -1.99
C ILE A 138 4.72 -14.99 -1.56
N HIS A 139 5.39 -16.12 -1.78
CA HIS A 139 4.89 -17.44 -1.43
C HIS A 139 4.94 -17.68 0.08
N VAL A 140 6.02 -17.22 0.72
CA VAL A 140 6.13 -17.23 2.19
C VAL A 140 5.04 -16.35 2.81
N MET A 141 4.80 -15.15 2.26
CA MET A 141 3.75 -14.26 2.77
C MET A 141 2.35 -14.85 2.60
N ARG A 142 2.07 -15.52 1.47
CA ARG A 142 0.80 -16.24 1.26
C ARG A 142 0.61 -17.35 2.30
N SER A 143 1.63 -18.20 2.48
CA SER A 143 1.57 -19.28 3.48
C SER A 143 1.42 -18.75 4.90
N SER A 144 2.10 -17.64 5.22
CA SER A 144 2.00 -16.99 6.53
C SER A 144 0.59 -16.49 6.82
N LEU A 145 -0.04 -15.78 5.88
CA LEU A 145 -1.43 -15.34 6.05
C LEU A 145 -2.39 -16.52 6.12
N GLN A 146 -2.21 -17.55 5.31
CA GLN A 146 -3.06 -18.73 5.35
C GLN A 146 -3.08 -19.36 6.75
N LYS A 147 -1.89 -19.58 7.35
CA LYS A 147 -1.77 -20.10 8.72
C LYS A 147 -2.43 -19.18 9.75
N LEU A 148 -2.29 -17.87 9.57
CA LEU A 148 -2.94 -16.88 10.45
C LEU A 148 -4.47 -16.98 10.38
N LEU A 149 -5.04 -17.06 9.17
CA LEU A 149 -6.48 -17.16 8.98
C LEU A 149 -7.03 -18.51 9.47
N GLU A 150 -6.31 -19.60 9.26
CA GLU A 150 -6.64 -20.92 9.81
C GLU A 150 -6.70 -20.89 11.34
N LEU A 151 -5.76 -20.18 11.99
CA LEU A 151 -5.80 -19.94 13.43
C LEU A 151 -7.04 -19.12 13.84
N CYS A 152 -7.32 -18.01 13.14
CA CYS A 152 -8.45 -17.14 13.47
C CYS A 152 -9.81 -17.84 13.32
N ALA A 153 -9.90 -18.86 12.46
CA ALA A 153 -11.10 -19.67 12.28
C ALA A 153 -11.37 -20.65 13.44
N GLN A 154 -10.42 -20.85 14.37
CA GLN A 154 -10.56 -21.78 15.48
C GLN A 154 -11.44 -21.19 16.60
N LYS A 155 -12.62 -21.78 16.84
CA LYS A 155 -13.63 -21.24 17.77
C LYS A 155 -13.32 -21.43 19.27
N THR A 156 -12.44 -22.37 19.63
CA THR A 156 -12.24 -22.79 21.04
C THR A 156 -10.77 -22.98 21.40
N ALA A 157 -9.85 -22.26 20.75
CA ALA A 157 -8.42 -22.34 21.05
C ALA A 157 -8.13 -21.80 22.45
N SER A 158 -7.23 -22.47 23.19
CA SER A 158 -6.70 -21.89 24.44
C SER A 158 -5.79 -20.71 24.13
N MET A 159 -5.52 -19.85 25.12
CA MET A 159 -4.55 -18.74 24.92
C MET A 159 -3.16 -19.23 24.55
N SER A 160 -2.73 -20.38 25.09
CA SER A 160 -1.42 -20.97 24.75
C SER A 160 -1.36 -21.42 23.30
N ASP A 161 -2.42 -22.09 22.83
CA ASP A 161 -2.52 -22.56 21.45
C ASP A 161 -2.61 -21.38 20.48
N TYR A 162 -3.35 -20.33 20.86
CA TYR A 162 -3.47 -19.11 20.07
C TYR A 162 -2.11 -18.41 19.88
N LEU A 163 -1.38 -18.17 20.97
CA LEU A 163 -0.07 -17.51 20.91
C LEU A 163 0.94 -18.34 20.12
N THR A 164 0.95 -19.66 20.33
CA THR A 164 1.82 -20.58 19.58
C THR A 164 1.47 -20.61 18.10
N GLY A 165 0.18 -20.64 17.75
CA GLY A 165 -0.29 -20.58 16.37
C GLY A 165 0.08 -19.26 15.69
N LEU A 166 -0.06 -18.14 16.41
CA LEU A 166 0.29 -16.81 15.92
C LEU A 166 1.79 -16.72 15.64
N GLU A 167 2.64 -17.22 16.54
CA GLU A 167 4.09 -17.32 16.33
C GLU A 167 4.42 -18.21 15.11
N ASN A 168 3.80 -19.39 15.02
CA ASN A 168 4.00 -20.36 13.94
C ASN A 168 3.54 -19.85 12.57
N SER A 169 2.58 -18.93 12.52
CA SER A 169 2.21 -18.23 11.28
C SER A 169 3.36 -17.39 10.73
N GLY A 170 4.24 -16.87 11.62
CA GLY A 170 5.30 -15.93 11.28
C GLY A 170 4.81 -14.54 10.88
N TRP A 171 3.50 -14.26 10.91
CA TRP A 171 2.92 -13.06 10.31
C TRP A 171 3.50 -11.77 10.90
N LEU A 172 3.47 -11.63 12.23
CA LEU A 172 4.01 -10.45 12.92
C LEU A 172 5.53 -10.29 12.72
N ARG A 173 6.27 -11.40 12.54
CA ARG A 173 7.69 -11.36 12.18
C ARG A 173 7.90 -10.75 10.79
N HIS A 174 7.02 -11.05 9.84
CA HIS A 174 7.07 -10.47 8.50
C HIS A 174 6.67 -9.00 8.49
N ILE A 175 5.62 -8.61 9.23
CA ILE A 175 5.26 -7.19 9.42
C ILE A 175 6.41 -6.41 10.05
N LYS A 176 7.06 -6.97 11.07
CA LYS A 176 8.26 -6.40 11.69
C LYS A 176 9.40 -6.22 10.69
N ALA A 177 9.70 -7.23 9.86
CA ALA A 177 10.78 -7.13 8.88
C ALA A 177 10.54 -6.02 7.84
N VAL A 178 9.29 -5.85 7.38
CA VAL A 178 8.91 -4.74 6.50
C VAL A 178 9.07 -3.39 7.21
N MET A 179 8.66 -3.31 8.49
CA MET A 179 8.81 -2.11 9.32
C MET A 179 10.28 -1.73 9.53
N ASP A 180 11.14 -2.69 9.89
CA ASP A 180 12.57 -2.47 10.09
C ASP A 180 13.25 -1.90 8.82
N ALA A 181 12.91 -2.43 7.65
CA ALA A 181 13.44 -1.93 6.38
C ALA A 181 12.99 -0.49 6.09
N GLY A 182 11.71 -0.16 6.35
CA GLY A 182 11.21 1.22 6.21
C GLY A 182 11.90 2.19 7.17
N VAL A 183 12.12 1.76 8.43
CA VAL A 183 12.87 2.54 9.43
C VAL A 183 14.31 2.75 9.01
N PHE A 184 14.97 1.74 8.44
CA PHE A 184 16.33 1.85 7.95
C PHE A 184 16.45 2.92 6.84
N LEU A 185 15.59 2.87 5.82
CA LEU A 185 15.56 3.88 4.76
C LEU A 185 15.28 5.29 5.30
N ALA A 186 14.30 5.41 6.19
CA ALA A 186 13.92 6.70 6.77
C ALA A 186 15.07 7.31 7.60
N LYS A 187 15.83 6.50 8.33
CA LYS A 187 17.05 6.95 9.04
C LYS A 187 18.16 7.35 8.08
N ALA A 188 18.44 6.54 7.05
CA ALA A 188 19.46 6.86 6.05
C ALA A 188 19.19 8.21 5.37
N VAL A 189 17.93 8.49 5.00
CA VAL A 189 17.55 9.72 4.30
C VAL A 189 17.41 10.92 5.24
N GLY A 190 16.74 10.73 6.38
CA GLY A 190 16.36 11.79 7.29
C GLY A 190 17.47 12.18 8.27
N ASP A 191 18.25 11.22 8.76
CA ASP A 191 19.28 11.46 9.79
C ASP A 191 20.68 11.55 9.18
N GLU A 192 21.01 10.61 8.30
CA GLU A 192 22.35 10.55 7.70
C GLU A 192 22.46 11.41 6.44
N GLY A 193 21.34 11.83 5.86
CA GLY A 193 21.31 12.58 4.61
C GLY A 193 21.88 11.79 3.42
N ALA A 194 21.87 10.46 3.49
CA ALA A 194 22.34 9.58 2.44
C ALA A 194 21.20 9.17 1.50
N SER A 195 21.48 9.18 0.19
CA SER A 195 20.54 8.67 -0.81
C SER A 195 20.53 7.14 -0.80
N VAL A 196 19.39 6.54 -1.10
CA VAL A 196 19.17 5.09 -1.06
C VAL A 196 18.58 4.61 -2.38
N LEU A 197 19.18 3.59 -2.99
CA LEU A 197 18.58 2.81 -4.06
C LEU A 197 18.00 1.51 -3.47
N VAL A 198 16.72 1.27 -3.69
CA VAL A 198 16.00 0.13 -3.13
C VAL A 198 15.57 -0.80 -4.25
N HIS A 199 15.85 -2.09 -4.11
CA HIS A 199 15.30 -3.10 -4.99
C HIS A 199 14.98 -4.40 -4.26
N CYS A 200 14.39 -5.32 -5.01
CA CYS A 200 14.19 -6.70 -4.59
C CYS A 200 14.54 -7.58 -5.79
N SER A 201 13.68 -8.53 -6.15
CA SER A 201 13.73 -9.18 -7.46
C SER A 201 13.16 -8.25 -8.54
N ASP A 202 11.83 -8.14 -8.67
CA ASP A 202 11.19 -7.35 -9.74
C ASP A 202 10.92 -5.88 -9.37
N GLY A 203 11.10 -5.46 -8.11
CA GLY A 203 10.95 -4.04 -7.74
C GLY A 203 9.51 -3.51 -7.63
N TRP A 204 8.50 -4.37 -7.48
CA TRP A 204 7.09 -3.97 -7.35
C TRP A 204 6.36 -4.48 -6.10
N ASP A 205 6.95 -5.40 -5.33
CA ASP A 205 6.34 -5.96 -4.11
C ASP A 205 6.97 -5.32 -2.85
N ARG A 206 8.03 -5.94 -2.31
CA ARG A 206 8.79 -5.45 -1.15
C ARG A 206 9.32 -4.04 -1.33
N THR A 207 9.75 -3.71 -2.55
CA THR A 207 10.21 -2.36 -2.88
C THR A 207 9.09 -1.33 -2.71
N ALA A 208 7.85 -1.64 -3.11
CA ALA A 208 6.71 -0.73 -2.93
C ALA A 208 6.36 -0.58 -1.44
N GLN A 209 6.37 -1.68 -0.68
CA GLN A 209 6.17 -1.67 0.78
C GLN A 209 7.15 -0.73 1.47
N VAL A 210 8.45 -0.95 1.25
CA VAL A 210 9.52 -0.25 1.97
C VAL A 210 9.65 1.21 1.53
N CYS A 211 9.51 1.52 0.23
CA CYS A 211 9.51 2.91 -0.25
C CYS A 211 8.32 3.69 0.32
N SER A 212 7.11 3.11 0.29
CA SER A 212 5.90 3.76 0.80
C SER A 212 5.98 4.01 2.30
N LEU A 213 6.43 3.01 3.06
CA LEU A 213 6.55 3.12 4.51
C LEU A 213 7.58 4.19 4.89
N SER A 214 8.70 4.26 4.18
CA SER A 214 9.72 5.30 4.40
C SER A 214 9.19 6.69 4.10
N CYS A 215 8.39 6.85 3.03
CA CYS A 215 7.71 8.10 2.73
C CYS A 215 6.81 8.54 3.89
N ILE A 216 6.01 7.63 4.47
CA ILE A 216 5.15 7.92 5.62
C ILE A 216 5.97 8.34 6.85
N LEU A 217 7.09 7.65 7.10
CA LEU A 217 7.98 7.98 8.22
C LEU A 217 8.65 9.34 8.03
N LEU A 218 9.03 9.70 6.81
CA LEU A 218 9.76 10.94 6.51
C LEU A 218 8.85 12.18 6.39
N ASP A 219 7.72 12.06 5.70
CA ASP A 219 6.93 13.22 5.26
C ASP A 219 5.52 13.22 5.90
N PRO A 220 5.19 14.23 6.73
CA PRO A 220 3.85 14.38 7.30
C PRO A 220 2.73 14.49 6.26
N TYR A 221 3.04 14.91 5.02
CA TYR A 221 2.05 14.95 3.95
C TYR A 221 1.39 13.59 3.76
N TYR A 222 2.16 12.51 3.71
CA TYR A 222 1.63 11.16 3.49
C TYR A 222 0.88 10.57 4.69
N ARG A 223 0.81 11.29 5.82
CA ARG A 223 -0.01 10.95 6.99
C ARG A 223 -1.38 11.63 6.97
N THR A 224 -1.65 12.42 5.93
CA THR A 224 -2.97 13.00 5.65
C THR A 224 -3.81 12.03 4.81
N ILE A 225 -5.15 12.18 4.83
CA ILE A 225 -6.08 11.37 4.00
C ILE A 225 -5.65 11.47 2.52
N LYS A 226 -5.55 12.70 2.01
CA LYS A 226 -5.14 12.97 0.63
C LYS A 226 -3.72 12.47 0.34
N GLY A 227 -2.81 12.65 1.29
CA GLY A 227 -1.43 12.21 1.13
C GLY A 227 -1.31 10.70 0.99
N LEU A 228 -2.01 9.91 1.81
CA LEU A 228 -1.99 8.45 1.69
C LEU A 228 -2.59 7.98 0.35
N MET A 229 -3.67 8.61 -0.11
CA MET A 229 -4.24 8.34 -1.46
C MET A 229 -3.19 8.57 -2.56
N VAL A 230 -2.51 9.72 -2.53
CA VAL A 230 -1.45 10.05 -3.50
C VAL A 230 -0.27 9.09 -3.39
N LEU A 231 0.10 8.65 -2.18
CA LEU A 231 1.16 7.67 -1.98
C LEU A 231 0.82 6.33 -2.64
N ILE A 232 -0.42 5.85 -2.46
CA ILE A 232 -0.90 4.61 -3.07
C ILE A 232 -0.94 4.73 -4.60
N GLU A 233 -1.49 5.84 -5.11
CA GLU A 233 -1.50 6.14 -6.56
C GLU A 233 -0.07 6.14 -7.15
N LYS A 234 0.88 6.75 -6.45
CA LYS A 234 2.27 6.83 -6.92
C LYS A 234 3.01 5.50 -6.77
N GLU A 235 3.20 5.01 -5.55
CA GLU A 235 4.16 3.93 -5.25
C GLU A 235 3.65 2.53 -5.58
N TRP A 236 2.34 2.35 -5.67
CA TRP A 236 1.72 1.05 -5.90
C TRP A 236 1.08 0.99 -7.28
N ILE A 237 0.18 1.93 -7.56
CA ILE A 237 -0.60 1.94 -8.79
C ILE A 237 0.28 2.30 -9.99
N ALA A 238 0.91 3.47 -9.99
CA ALA A 238 1.67 3.98 -11.12
C ALA A 238 2.96 3.18 -11.33
N PHE A 239 3.68 2.85 -10.25
CA PHE A 239 4.88 2.00 -10.31
C PHE A 239 4.61 0.49 -10.52
N GLY A 240 3.36 0.10 -10.82
CA GLY A 240 3.04 -1.21 -11.38
C GLY A 240 3.11 -2.37 -10.39
N HIS A 241 2.61 -2.18 -9.17
CA HIS A 241 2.24 -3.32 -8.32
C HIS A 241 1.12 -4.12 -9.01
N LYS A 242 1.32 -5.44 -9.12
CA LYS A 242 0.45 -6.35 -9.87
C LYS A 242 -0.84 -6.66 -9.09
N PHE A 243 -1.69 -5.67 -8.83
CA PHE A 243 -2.91 -5.83 -8.02
C PHE A 243 -3.80 -6.97 -8.53
N ASN A 244 -4.09 -7.03 -9.83
CA ASN A 244 -4.88 -8.12 -10.41
C ASN A 244 -4.33 -9.51 -10.03
N HIS A 245 -3.01 -9.72 -10.16
CA HIS A 245 -2.39 -11.02 -9.85
C HIS A 245 -2.29 -11.29 -8.34
N ARG A 246 -1.91 -10.26 -7.56
CA ARG A 246 -1.66 -10.40 -6.12
C ARG A 246 -2.95 -10.59 -5.33
N CYS A 247 -4.03 -9.97 -5.78
CA CYS A 247 -5.35 -10.01 -5.15
C CYS A 247 -6.32 -11.00 -5.80
N GLY A 248 -5.95 -11.61 -6.95
CA GLY A 248 -6.75 -12.62 -7.63
C GLY A 248 -8.08 -12.09 -8.16
N HIS A 249 -8.07 -10.91 -8.79
CA HIS A 249 -9.32 -10.32 -9.32
C HIS A 249 -9.86 -11.10 -10.52
N LEU A 250 -8.98 -11.75 -11.27
CA LEU A 250 -9.29 -12.66 -12.36
C LEU A 250 -8.70 -14.04 -12.07
N GLU A 251 -9.23 -15.06 -12.74
CA GLU A 251 -8.63 -16.39 -12.73
C GLU A 251 -7.23 -16.33 -13.35
N GLY A 252 -6.23 -16.76 -12.60
CA GLY A 252 -4.82 -16.72 -12.99
C GLY A 252 -4.02 -17.69 -12.11
N ASP A 253 -2.69 -17.65 -12.20
CA ASP A 253 -1.84 -18.56 -11.41
C ASP A 253 -2.03 -18.32 -9.89
N PRO A 254 -2.55 -19.31 -9.12
CA PRO A 254 -2.69 -19.18 -7.68
C PRO A 254 -1.35 -18.92 -6.95
N LYS A 255 -0.22 -19.27 -7.58
CA LYS A 255 1.12 -19.00 -7.04
C LYS A 255 1.49 -17.52 -7.09
N GLU A 256 0.82 -16.69 -7.88
CA GLU A 256 1.03 -15.24 -7.93
C GLU A 256 0.24 -14.47 -6.85
N ILE A 257 -0.76 -15.08 -6.23
CA ILE A 257 -1.59 -14.46 -5.19
C ILE A 257 -0.77 -14.29 -3.90
N SER A 258 -0.79 -13.10 -3.31
CA SER A 258 -0.05 -12.80 -2.07
C SER A 258 -0.50 -11.50 -1.41
N PRO A 259 -0.55 -11.42 -0.06
CA PRO A 259 -1.10 -10.28 0.67
C PRO A 259 -0.12 -9.11 0.83
N VAL A 260 0.60 -8.75 -0.23
CA VAL A 260 1.68 -7.74 -0.18
C VAL A 260 1.14 -6.35 0.20
N PHE A 261 0.04 -5.92 -0.41
CA PHE A 261 -0.61 -4.65 -0.07
C PHE A 261 -1.25 -4.69 1.31
N THR A 262 -1.83 -5.82 1.72
CA THR A 262 -2.37 -6.02 3.08
C THR A 262 -1.30 -5.81 4.15
N GLN A 263 -0.09 -6.35 3.96
CA GLN A 263 1.03 -6.13 4.86
C GLN A 263 1.43 -4.65 4.97
N PHE A 264 1.37 -3.91 3.86
CA PHE A 264 1.63 -2.47 3.89
C PHE A 264 0.56 -1.74 4.70
N VAL A 265 -0.71 -2.01 4.44
CA VAL A 265 -1.84 -1.41 5.18
C VAL A 265 -1.71 -1.71 6.68
N GLU A 266 -1.34 -2.94 7.05
CA GLU A 266 -1.07 -3.29 8.45
C GLU A 266 0.15 -2.57 9.02
N CYS A 267 1.24 -2.40 8.27
CA CYS A 267 2.36 -1.58 8.73
C CYS A 267 1.91 -0.14 9.05
N VAL A 268 1.03 0.45 8.23
CA VAL A 268 0.46 1.79 8.53
C VAL A 268 -0.37 1.74 9.81
N TRP A 269 -1.18 0.71 10.02
CA TRP A 269 -1.93 0.50 11.26
C TRP A 269 -1.02 0.37 12.49
N GLN A 270 0.08 -0.40 12.41
CA GLN A 270 1.07 -0.51 13.50
C GLN A 270 1.70 0.86 13.83
N LEU A 271 1.93 1.72 12.84
CA LEU A 271 2.40 3.09 13.08
C LEU A 271 1.34 3.94 13.76
N MET A 272 0.06 3.81 13.39
CA MET A 272 -1.04 4.52 14.04
C MET A 272 -1.19 4.12 15.51
N GLU A 273 -0.99 2.84 15.82
CA GLU A 273 -0.96 2.33 17.20
C GLU A 273 0.18 2.93 18.03
N GLN A 274 1.37 3.13 17.44
CA GLN A 274 2.50 3.74 18.12
C GLN A 274 2.44 5.28 18.16
N PHE A 275 1.77 5.91 17.19
CA PHE A 275 1.65 7.36 17.07
C PHE A 275 0.19 7.82 16.89
N PRO A 276 -0.66 7.73 17.94
CA PRO A 276 -2.10 7.95 17.82
C PRO A 276 -2.51 9.35 17.33
N CYS A 277 -1.63 10.36 17.44
CA CYS A 277 -1.89 11.74 17.03
C CYS A 277 -1.26 12.12 15.68
N ALA A 278 -0.46 11.25 15.04
CA ALA A 278 0.34 11.61 13.87
C ALA A 278 -0.39 11.47 12.53
N PHE A 279 -1.47 10.69 12.49
CA PHE A 279 -2.22 10.38 11.28
C PHE A 279 -3.58 11.07 11.27
N GLN A 280 -3.93 11.71 10.15
CA GLN A 280 -5.21 12.37 9.96
C GLN A 280 -6.35 11.38 9.84
N PHE A 281 -6.06 10.18 9.33
CA PHE A 281 -7.03 9.12 9.12
C PHE A 281 -7.06 8.12 10.28
N ASN A 282 -8.21 7.48 10.47
CA ASN A 282 -8.45 6.43 11.46
C ASN A 282 -8.36 5.03 10.84
N GLU A 283 -8.59 3.99 11.64
CA GLU A 283 -8.53 2.59 11.22
C GLU A 283 -9.55 2.26 10.11
N ARG A 284 -10.74 2.86 10.15
CA ARG A 284 -11.80 2.61 9.16
C ARG A 284 -11.35 2.98 7.76
N PHE A 285 -10.58 4.06 7.62
CA PHE A 285 -10.02 4.47 6.33
C PHE A 285 -9.14 3.37 5.71
N LEU A 286 -8.26 2.76 6.52
CA LEU A 286 -7.39 1.68 6.08
C LEU A 286 -8.18 0.44 5.68
N LEU A 287 -9.19 0.07 6.48
CA LEU A 287 -10.07 -1.06 6.19
C LEU A 287 -10.92 -0.83 4.93
N SER A 288 -11.45 0.38 4.73
CA SER A 288 -12.22 0.74 3.52
C SER A 288 -11.36 0.71 2.26
N ILE A 289 -10.10 1.18 2.32
CA ILE A 289 -9.17 1.05 1.20
C ILE A 289 -8.93 -0.44 0.90
N HIS A 290 -8.62 -1.23 1.93
CA HIS A 290 -8.37 -2.66 1.79
C HIS A 290 -9.58 -3.39 1.17
N GLU A 291 -10.79 -3.13 1.66
CA GLU A 291 -12.03 -3.67 1.12
C GLU A 291 -12.21 -3.33 -0.37
N HIS A 292 -11.94 -2.07 -0.75
CA HIS A 292 -12.07 -1.64 -2.14
C HIS A 292 -10.98 -2.16 -3.08
N VAL A 293 -9.83 -2.60 -2.56
CA VAL A 293 -8.85 -3.35 -3.36
C VAL A 293 -9.48 -4.65 -3.85
N TYR A 294 -10.14 -5.42 -2.98
CA TYR A 294 -10.71 -6.73 -3.35
C TYR A 294 -12.10 -6.65 -4.01
N SER A 295 -12.92 -5.66 -3.66
CA SER A 295 -14.29 -5.54 -4.18
C SER A 295 -14.38 -5.33 -5.69
N CYS A 296 -13.31 -4.82 -6.31
CA CYS A 296 -13.28 -4.38 -7.71
C CYS A 296 -14.39 -3.38 -8.09
N HIS A 297 -14.99 -2.68 -7.11
CA HIS A 297 -16.06 -1.71 -7.35
C HIS A 297 -15.58 -0.46 -8.09
N TYR A 298 -14.28 -0.13 -7.95
CA TYR A 298 -13.63 1.03 -8.56
C TYR A 298 -12.44 0.60 -9.43
N GLY A 299 -12.06 1.45 -10.39
CA GLY A 299 -10.99 1.15 -11.34
C GLY A 299 -9.56 1.25 -10.81
N ASN A 300 -9.35 1.84 -9.63
CA ASN A 300 -8.01 2.19 -9.13
C ASN A 300 -7.08 0.98 -8.97
N PHE A 301 -7.60 -0.19 -8.61
CA PHE A 301 -6.81 -1.39 -8.32
C PHE A 301 -6.96 -2.48 -9.38
N ILE A 302 -7.55 -2.15 -10.53
CA ILE A 302 -7.70 -3.06 -11.67
C ILE A 302 -6.42 -3.07 -12.51
N CYS A 303 -6.15 -4.19 -13.20
CA CYS A 303 -4.93 -4.46 -13.98
C CYS A 303 -3.65 -4.54 -13.13
N ASN A 304 -2.48 -4.63 -13.78
CA ASN A 304 -1.19 -4.80 -13.11
C ASN A 304 -0.25 -3.58 -13.25
N ASN A 305 -0.48 -2.68 -14.20
CA ASN A 305 0.35 -1.51 -14.44
C ASN A 305 -0.44 -0.38 -15.11
N GLN A 306 0.17 0.80 -15.24
CA GLN A 306 -0.47 1.98 -15.84
C GLN A 306 -0.81 1.76 -17.32
N ARG A 307 0.10 1.14 -18.09
CA ARG A 307 -0.08 0.87 -19.52
C ARG A 307 -1.36 0.07 -19.80
N GLU A 308 -1.55 -1.04 -19.10
CA GLU A 308 -2.76 -1.88 -19.24
C GLU A 308 -4.04 -1.08 -18.94
N ARG A 309 -4.02 -0.23 -17.91
CA ARG A 309 -5.19 0.58 -17.54
C ARG A 309 -5.53 1.64 -18.58
N GLU A 310 -4.52 2.20 -19.23
CA GLU A 310 -4.71 3.14 -20.34
C GLU A 310 -5.25 2.43 -21.58
N GLN A 311 -4.68 1.28 -21.94
CA GLN A 311 -5.15 0.45 -23.05
C GLN A 311 -6.61 0.01 -22.88
N LEU A 312 -7.00 -0.37 -21.66
CA LEU A 312 -8.37 -0.76 -21.32
C LEU A 312 -9.30 0.42 -21.02
N ARG A 313 -8.81 1.66 -21.10
CA ARG A 313 -9.55 2.89 -20.83
C ARG A 313 -10.24 2.89 -19.48
N ILE A 314 -9.56 2.37 -18.45
CA ILE A 314 -10.14 2.21 -17.10
C ILE A 314 -10.66 3.53 -16.55
N ARG A 315 -9.93 4.63 -16.74
CA ARG A 315 -10.34 5.98 -16.28
C ARG A 315 -11.61 6.50 -16.96
N GLU A 316 -11.92 6.04 -18.17
CA GLU A 316 -13.12 6.45 -18.92
C GLU A 316 -14.30 5.53 -18.62
N ARG A 317 -14.04 4.28 -18.24
CA ARG A 317 -15.04 3.21 -18.11
C ARG A 317 -15.43 2.90 -16.67
N THR A 318 -14.74 3.47 -15.68
CA THR A 318 -14.95 3.18 -14.26
C THR A 318 -14.80 4.44 -13.42
N PHE A 319 -15.27 4.39 -12.17
CA PHE A 319 -15.10 5.47 -11.21
C PHE A 319 -13.85 5.26 -10.36
N SER A 320 -13.35 6.36 -9.79
CA SER A 320 -12.29 6.33 -8.79
C SER A 320 -12.86 6.20 -7.38
N VAL A 321 -12.18 5.45 -6.52
CA VAL A 321 -12.51 5.32 -5.09
C VAL A 321 -12.19 6.59 -4.30
N TRP A 322 -11.26 7.43 -4.77
CA TRP A 322 -10.79 8.58 -3.98
C TRP A 322 -11.85 9.66 -3.77
N PRO A 323 -12.61 10.11 -4.79
CA PRO A 323 -13.72 11.04 -4.58
C PRO A 323 -14.74 10.53 -3.57
N PHE A 324 -15.10 9.24 -3.64
CA PHE A 324 -16.03 8.61 -2.69
C PHE A 324 -15.51 8.69 -1.25
N LEU A 325 -14.23 8.33 -1.02
CA LEU A 325 -13.65 8.39 0.31
C LEU A 325 -13.46 9.83 0.83
N LEU A 326 -13.23 10.80 -0.06
CA LEU A 326 -13.12 12.22 0.29
C LEU A 326 -14.48 12.83 0.66
N GLU A 327 -15.56 12.40 0.01
CA GLU A 327 -16.93 12.81 0.35
C GLU A 327 -17.31 12.36 1.76
N HIS A 328 -16.84 11.18 2.18
CA HIS A 328 -17.08 10.61 3.50
C HIS A 328 -15.91 10.84 4.49
N GLN A 329 -15.06 11.84 4.25
CA GLN A 329 -13.84 12.06 5.04
C GLN A 329 -14.07 12.25 6.55
N ASP A 330 -15.24 12.72 6.95
CA ASP A 330 -15.60 12.93 8.36
C ASP A 330 -15.64 11.60 9.14
N GLU A 331 -16.04 10.51 8.50
CA GLU A 331 -16.05 9.17 9.08
C GLU A 331 -14.65 8.56 9.21
N PHE A 332 -13.73 9.05 8.38
CA PHE A 332 -12.35 8.56 8.28
C PHE A 332 -11.38 9.40 9.09
N ARG A 333 -11.81 10.53 9.64
CA ARG A 333 -10.93 11.43 10.38
C ARG A 333 -10.59 10.86 11.77
N ASN A 334 -9.32 10.94 12.13
CA ASN A 334 -8.85 10.68 13.48
C ASN A 334 -9.07 11.94 14.35
N PRO A 335 -9.90 11.89 15.41
CA PRO A 335 -10.16 13.04 16.27
C PRO A 335 -8.94 13.46 17.10
N LEU A 336 -7.93 12.59 17.26
CA LEU A 336 -6.69 12.88 17.98
C LEU A 336 -5.60 13.50 17.11
N TYR A 337 -5.85 13.67 15.81
CA TYR A 337 -4.84 14.16 14.87
C TYR A 337 -4.34 15.57 15.25
N LYS A 338 -3.02 15.70 15.43
CA LYS A 338 -2.35 16.96 15.73
C LYS A 338 -1.27 17.23 14.69
N ARG A 339 -1.60 18.07 13.71
CA ARG A 339 -0.69 18.42 12.60
C ARG A 339 0.65 18.96 13.11
N THR A 340 0.64 19.88 14.07
CA THR A 340 1.85 20.59 14.52
C THR A 340 2.79 19.76 15.40
N THR A 341 2.29 18.72 16.08
CA THR A 341 3.09 17.95 17.06
C THR A 341 4.01 16.92 16.40
N HIS A 342 3.69 16.46 15.18
CA HIS A 342 4.41 15.39 14.49
C HIS A 342 4.81 15.78 13.06
N ASN A 343 5.34 17.00 12.89
CA ASN A 343 5.78 17.50 11.58
C ASN A 343 7.15 16.95 11.10
N GLY A 344 7.80 16.07 11.87
CA GLY A 344 9.11 15.50 11.52
C GLY A 344 9.10 14.00 11.22
N LEU A 345 10.30 13.44 11.13
CA LEU A 345 10.57 12.01 11.01
C LEU A 345 9.94 11.22 12.18
N LEU A 346 9.11 10.22 11.87
CA LEU A 346 8.63 9.26 12.88
C LEU A 346 9.67 8.18 13.14
N ARG A 347 9.83 7.81 14.42
CA ARG A 347 10.80 6.80 14.88
C ARG A 347 10.08 5.68 15.64
N PRO A 348 9.38 4.75 14.94
CA PRO A 348 8.72 3.65 15.62
C PRO A 348 9.72 2.77 16.35
N ASN A 349 9.28 2.17 17.45
CA ASN A 349 10.01 1.12 18.13
C ASN A 349 9.69 -0.22 17.49
N THR A 350 10.73 -0.90 16.98
CA THR A 350 10.57 -2.18 16.30
C THR A 350 10.92 -3.38 17.19
N LEU A 351 10.95 -3.22 18.51
CA LEU A 351 10.99 -4.37 19.42
C LEU A 351 9.70 -5.21 19.26
N PRO A 352 9.78 -6.56 19.27
CA PRO A 352 8.63 -7.43 19.00
C PRO A 352 7.38 -7.14 19.85
N LEU A 353 7.56 -6.69 21.10
CA LEU A 353 6.45 -6.39 22.03
C LEU A 353 5.53 -5.24 21.57
N TYR A 354 5.99 -4.38 20.65
CA TYR A 354 5.19 -3.27 20.12
C TYR A 354 4.35 -3.66 18.90
N PHE A 355 4.53 -4.86 18.35
CA PHE A 355 3.71 -5.37 17.25
C PHE A 355 2.48 -6.08 17.81
N LYS A 356 1.31 -5.58 17.44
CA LYS A 356 0.03 -6.12 17.90
C LYS A 356 -0.63 -6.93 16.79
N PHE A 357 -1.40 -7.94 17.17
CA PHE A 357 -2.30 -8.60 16.21
C PHE A 357 -3.47 -7.67 15.86
N TRP A 358 -3.72 -7.47 14.56
CA TRP A 358 -4.76 -6.55 14.10
C TRP A 358 -6.15 -7.22 14.07
N CYS A 359 -6.84 -7.20 15.21
CA CYS A 359 -8.18 -7.78 15.33
C CYS A 359 -9.19 -7.19 14.33
N GLY A 360 -9.15 -5.88 14.05
CA GLY A 360 -10.09 -5.21 13.14
C GLY A 360 -10.01 -5.70 11.70
N MET A 361 -8.85 -6.18 11.25
CA MET A 361 -8.65 -6.79 9.94
C MET A 361 -9.06 -8.27 9.93
N TYR A 362 -8.54 -9.06 10.86
CA TYR A 362 -8.60 -10.52 10.77
C TYR A 362 -9.79 -11.17 11.50
N ASN A 363 -10.39 -10.47 12.47
CA ASN A 363 -11.53 -10.96 13.28
C ASN A 363 -12.78 -10.07 13.13
N ARG A 364 -12.89 -9.33 12.01
CA ARG A 364 -13.99 -8.36 11.77
C ARG A 364 -15.40 -8.96 11.91
N TYR A 365 -15.56 -10.24 11.58
CA TYR A 365 -16.84 -10.95 11.51
C TYR A 365 -17.02 -12.05 12.57
N ASP A 366 -16.12 -12.15 13.56
CA ASP A 366 -16.30 -13.12 14.64
C ASP A 366 -17.48 -12.69 15.52
N LYS A 367 -18.49 -13.57 15.64
CA LYS A 367 -19.81 -13.25 16.23
C LYS A 367 -19.81 -13.25 17.78
N GLY A 368 -18.65 -13.17 18.42
CA GLY A 368 -18.50 -13.05 19.89
C GLY A 368 -17.95 -11.67 20.25
N ILE A 369 -18.66 -10.96 21.15
CA ILE A 369 -18.42 -9.58 21.63
C ILE A 369 -17.41 -8.84 20.75
N HIS A 370 -17.92 -8.13 19.72
CA HIS A 370 -17.18 -7.09 18.99
C HIS A 370 -16.16 -6.47 19.93
N PRO A 371 -14.87 -6.32 19.55
CA PRO A 371 -13.91 -5.65 20.42
C PRO A 371 -14.59 -4.37 20.88
N ARG A 372 -14.87 -4.29 22.20
CA ARG A 372 -15.69 -3.24 22.79
C ARG A 372 -15.22 -1.95 22.16
N GLN A 373 -16.13 -1.29 21.43
CA GLN A 373 -15.93 -0.06 20.65
C GLN A 373 -14.60 0.58 21.01
N SER A 374 -13.64 0.63 20.07
CA SER A 374 -12.34 1.19 20.42
C SER A 374 -12.57 2.58 21.05
N ILE A 375 -11.72 2.97 22.00
CA ILE A 375 -11.85 4.31 22.62
C ILE A 375 -11.89 5.37 21.51
N LEU A 376 -11.17 5.15 20.41
CA LEU A 376 -11.24 5.96 19.19
C LEU A 376 -12.61 5.96 18.52
N ASP A 377 -13.29 4.82 18.37
CA ASP A 377 -14.66 4.77 17.83
C ASP A 377 -15.65 5.52 18.72
N THR A 378 -15.48 5.41 20.04
CA THR A 378 -16.31 6.14 21.01
C THR A 378 -16.07 7.64 20.86
N LEU A 379 -14.80 8.07 20.85
CA LEU A 379 -14.41 9.46 20.63
C LEU A 379 -14.88 9.99 19.28
N LEU A 380 -14.80 9.18 18.22
CA LEU A 380 -15.26 9.53 16.88
C LEU A 380 -16.78 9.71 16.87
N SER A 381 -17.54 8.81 17.50
CA SER A 381 -18.99 8.95 17.61
C SER A 381 -19.39 10.22 18.36
N LEU A 382 -18.65 10.57 19.42
CA LEU A 382 -18.84 11.80 20.16
C LEU A 382 -18.45 13.04 19.33
N SER A 383 -17.35 13.00 18.58
CA SER A 383 -16.94 14.12 17.75
C SER A 383 -17.86 14.35 16.55
N VAL A 384 -18.36 13.29 15.92
CA VAL A 384 -19.36 13.37 14.85
C VAL A 384 -20.65 13.97 15.41
N ARG A 385 -21.09 13.50 16.58
CA ARG A 385 -22.27 14.03 17.26
C ARG A 385 -22.09 15.50 17.63
N GLN A 386 -20.94 15.89 18.18
CA GLN A 386 -20.60 17.27 18.48
C GLN A 386 -20.66 18.14 17.22
N THR A 387 -20.06 17.69 16.10
CA THR A 387 -20.06 18.44 14.84
C THR A 387 -21.48 18.61 14.29
N TYR A 388 -22.31 17.57 14.38
CA TYR A 388 -23.72 17.63 14.00
C TYR A 388 -24.51 18.60 14.90
N GLU A 389 -24.30 18.54 16.21
CA GLU A 389 -24.94 19.44 17.18
C GLU A 389 -24.52 20.90 16.98
N GLU A 390 -23.24 21.16 16.66
CA GLU A 390 -22.72 22.49 16.33
C GLU A 390 -23.31 23.05 15.03
N LYS A 391 -23.40 22.22 13.96
CA LYS A 391 -24.10 22.60 12.72
C LYS A 391 -25.56 22.96 13.01
N THR A 392 -26.25 22.11 13.77
CA THR A 392 -27.66 22.32 14.15
C THR A 392 -27.83 23.58 15.00
N MET A 393 -26.93 23.84 15.96
CA MET A 393 -26.94 25.06 16.78
C MET A 393 -26.79 26.30 15.90
N THR A 394 -25.84 26.28 14.95
CA THR A 394 -25.59 27.41 14.03
C THR A 394 -26.80 27.68 13.13
N GLU A 395 -27.44 26.63 12.61
CA GLU A 395 -28.67 26.75 11.82
C GLU A 395 -29.83 27.33 12.64
N LEU A 396 -30.00 26.88 13.89
CA LEU A 396 -31.03 27.39 14.80
C LEU A 396 -30.78 28.85 15.20
N GLN A 397 -29.54 29.23 15.49
CA GLN A 397 -29.15 30.62 15.75
C GLN A 397 -29.44 31.51 14.53
N THR A 398 -29.16 31.02 13.33
CA THR A 398 -29.49 31.75 12.08
C THR A 398 -31.00 31.94 11.93
N LYS A 399 -31.80 30.90 12.20
CA LYS A 399 -33.27 30.98 12.16
C LYS A 399 -33.84 31.93 13.22
N LEU A 400 -33.28 31.94 14.43
CA LEU A 400 -33.63 32.87 15.49
C LEU A 400 -33.31 34.32 15.10
N ALA A 401 -32.12 34.58 14.56
CA ALA A 401 -31.73 35.92 14.12
C ALA A 401 -32.62 36.45 12.97
N ILE A 402 -33.12 35.58 12.09
CA ILE A 402 -34.11 35.94 11.06
C ILE A 402 -35.47 36.23 11.72
N ALA A 403 -35.91 35.42 12.68
CA ALA A 403 -37.19 35.60 13.37
C ALA A 403 -37.22 36.88 14.24
N ASP A 404 -36.10 37.22 14.87
CA ASP A 404 -35.93 38.43 15.69
C ASP A 404 -35.70 39.70 14.84
N GLY A 405 -35.68 39.58 13.50
CA GLY A 405 -35.51 40.70 12.59
C GLY A 405 -34.10 41.28 12.54
N VAL A 406 -33.11 40.57 13.08
CA VAL A 406 -31.68 40.95 13.08
C VAL A 406 -31.03 40.66 11.72
N LEU A 407 -31.51 39.63 11.00
CA LEU A 407 -31.08 39.26 9.64
C LEU A 407 -32.29 39.25 8.69
N SER A 408 -32.13 39.82 7.49
CA SER A 408 -33.14 39.72 6.42
C SER A 408 -33.14 38.31 5.82
N ALA A 409 -34.33 37.76 5.50
CA ALA A 409 -34.47 36.46 4.83
C ALA A 409 -33.77 36.39 3.44
N THR A 410 -33.32 37.53 2.90
CA THR A 410 -32.56 37.63 1.65
C THR A 410 -31.04 37.57 1.82
N ASP A 411 -30.52 37.69 3.05
CA ASP A 411 -29.08 37.68 3.31
C ASP A 411 -28.64 36.28 3.74
N ARG A 412 -28.28 35.42 2.77
CA ARG A 412 -27.50 34.22 3.09
C ARG A 412 -26.12 34.65 3.60
N PRO A 413 -25.57 34.00 4.65
CA PRO A 413 -24.20 34.29 5.05
C PRO A 413 -23.25 33.84 3.94
N ILE A 414 -22.34 34.72 3.55
CA ILE A 414 -21.08 34.34 2.92
C ILE A 414 -20.38 33.37 3.88
N SER A 415 -20.06 32.18 3.40
CA SER A 415 -19.26 31.21 4.13
C SER A 415 -17.88 31.81 4.45
N THR A 416 -17.71 32.39 5.64
CA THR A 416 -16.39 32.71 6.18
C THR A 416 -15.81 31.47 6.83
N LEU A 417 -15.32 30.55 6.01
CA LEU A 417 -14.16 29.76 6.39
C LEU A 417 -12.95 30.65 6.11
N THR A 418 -12.33 31.20 7.15
CA THR A 418 -10.98 31.73 7.05
C THR A 418 -10.02 30.57 6.84
N ASP A 419 -9.85 30.18 5.57
CA ASP A 419 -8.64 29.51 5.12
C ASP A 419 -7.52 30.56 5.10
N GLN A 420 -6.63 30.50 6.09
CA GLN A 420 -5.27 30.96 5.86
C GLN A 420 -4.54 29.85 5.10
N ASP A 421 -4.64 29.87 3.78
CA ASP A 421 -3.64 29.26 2.91
C ASP A 421 -3.56 30.10 1.63
N GLY A 422 -2.48 30.87 1.52
CA GLY A 422 -2.14 31.59 0.30
C GLY A 422 -1.59 30.63 -0.74
N HIS A 423 -2.18 30.60 -1.93
CA HIS A 423 -1.51 30.99 -3.18
C HIS A 423 -2.43 30.81 -4.39
N SER A 424 -2.32 31.80 -5.28
CA SER A 424 -3.02 32.01 -6.55
C SER A 424 -2.65 31.00 -7.64
N GLU A 425 -3.62 30.58 -8.47
CA GLU A 425 -3.61 30.74 -9.94
C GLU A 425 -4.87 30.14 -10.60
N ALA A 426 -5.29 30.77 -11.71
CA ALA A 426 -6.56 30.61 -12.38
C ALA A 426 -6.45 29.78 -13.66
N THR A 427 -7.52 29.07 -14.08
CA THR A 427 -8.02 28.94 -15.49
C THR A 427 -9.31 28.07 -15.59
N PRO A 428 -10.07 28.06 -16.71
CA PRO A 428 -11.50 28.38 -16.71
C PRO A 428 -12.46 27.20 -16.98
N THR A 429 -13.75 27.45 -16.71
CA THR A 429 -14.93 26.66 -17.10
C THR A 429 -15.15 26.56 -18.62
N PRO A 430 -15.92 25.54 -19.06
CA PRO A 430 -17.12 25.89 -19.83
C PRO A 430 -18.40 25.10 -19.47
N SER A 431 -19.47 25.89 -19.32
CA SER A 431 -20.88 25.71 -19.73
C SER A 431 -21.63 24.37 -19.62
N SER A 432 -22.76 24.47 -18.91
CA SER A 432 -23.95 23.62 -18.89
C SER A 432 -24.60 23.33 -20.26
N SER A 433 -25.32 22.21 -20.37
CA SER A 433 -26.75 22.21 -20.78
C SER A 433 -27.40 20.82 -20.69
N PHE A 434 -28.73 20.83 -20.50
CA PHE A 434 -29.74 19.75 -20.59
C PHE A 434 -29.94 18.83 -19.38
N ALA A 435 -31.16 18.40 -19.04
CA ALA A 435 -32.52 18.92 -19.09
C ALA A 435 -33.34 17.92 -18.25
N ARG A 436 -34.26 18.41 -17.41
CA ARG A 436 -35.15 17.60 -16.58
C ARG A 436 -36.25 16.96 -17.44
N VAL A 437 -36.58 15.70 -17.16
CA VAL A 437 -37.89 15.11 -17.46
C VAL A 437 -38.36 14.34 -16.23
N ASN A 438 -39.54 14.72 -15.74
CA ASN A 438 -40.32 14.04 -14.71
C ASN A 438 -40.96 12.77 -15.29
N GLY A 439 -41.19 11.75 -14.45
CA GLY A 439 -41.99 10.58 -14.77
C GLY A 439 -42.43 9.87 -13.50
N ASP A 440 -43.74 9.70 -13.36
CA ASP A 440 -44.49 9.41 -12.13
C ASP A 440 -44.35 8.00 -11.54
N SER A 441 -44.76 7.94 -10.27
CA SER A 441 -45.05 6.76 -9.45
C SER A 441 -46.24 5.95 -9.94
N GLU A 442 -46.17 4.62 -9.84
CA GLU A 442 -47.35 3.78 -9.57
C GLU A 442 -47.00 2.64 -8.61
N SER A 443 -47.81 2.55 -7.56
CA SER A 443 -47.88 1.51 -6.53
C SER A 443 -48.93 0.46 -6.91
N LEU A 444 -48.65 -0.83 -6.68
CA LEU A 444 -49.70 -1.85 -6.55
C LEU A 444 -49.38 -2.83 -5.41
N SER A 445 -50.45 -3.16 -4.71
CA SER A 445 -50.59 -3.81 -3.41
C SER A 445 -50.87 -5.31 -3.47
N ASP A 446 -50.54 -5.98 -2.36
CA ASP A 446 -51.23 -7.07 -1.66
C ASP A 446 -51.71 -8.37 -2.36
N GLY A 447 -51.41 -9.49 -1.69
CA GLY A 447 -52.09 -10.77 -1.87
C GLY A 447 -51.47 -11.90 -1.03
N ALA A 448 -52.10 -12.22 0.10
CA ALA A 448 -51.74 -13.27 1.07
C ALA A 448 -52.29 -14.67 0.72
N GLY A 449 -51.75 -15.74 1.34
CA GLY A 449 -52.53 -16.94 1.69
C GLY A 449 -51.83 -18.33 1.67
N GLY A 450 -51.84 -19.01 2.83
CA GLY A 450 -51.92 -20.49 3.06
C GLY A 450 -50.62 -21.31 3.02
N GLU A 451 -50.09 -21.92 4.10
CA GLU A 451 -50.51 -23.16 4.83
C GLU A 451 -50.64 -24.41 3.92
N ALA A 452 -50.18 -25.65 4.21
CA ALA A 452 -49.52 -26.35 5.33
C ALA A 452 -49.08 -27.76 4.85
N GLU A 453 -48.19 -28.45 5.61
CA GLU A 453 -48.01 -29.93 5.85
C GLU A 453 -47.92 -30.91 4.63
N SER A 454 -47.33 -32.11 4.62
CA SER A 454 -46.56 -33.08 5.46
C SER A 454 -45.87 -34.04 4.44
N ASP A 455 -44.74 -34.73 4.67
CA ASP A 455 -44.57 -36.06 5.28
C ASP A 455 -43.14 -36.57 4.90
N GLN A 456 -42.31 -37.06 5.84
CA GLN A 456 -41.96 -38.48 6.06
C GLN A 456 -41.52 -39.27 4.79
N GLU A 457 -40.38 -39.96 4.69
CA GLU A 457 -39.81 -40.95 5.62
C GLU A 457 -38.40 -41.46 5.16
N LYS A 458 -37.54 -41.76 6.15
CA LYS A 458 -36.68 -42.96 6.34
C LYS A 458 -35.33 -43.24 5.62
N ASN A 459 -34.50 -43.85 6.50
CA ASN A 459 -33.32 -44.73 6.34
C ASN A 459 -31.97 -44.03 6.12
N GLY A 460 -30.91 -44.19 6.93
CA GLY A 460 -30.62 -45.10 8.04
C GLY A 460 -29.28 -45.81 7.78
N SER A 461 -28.26 -45.59 8.64
CA SER A 461 -27.36 -46.63 9.21
C SER A 461 -26.02 -46.07 9.74
N LYS A 462 -25.61 -46.62 10.90
CA LYS A 462 -24.45 -46.30 11.76
C LYS A 462 -23.08 -46.70 11.17
N PRO A 463 -21.96 -46.16 11.67
CA PRO A 463 -20.66 -46.84 11.60
C PRO A 463 -20.24 -47.50 12.93
N LYS A 464 -19.50 -48.61 12.79
CA LYS A 464 -18.82 -49.36 13.85
C LYS A 464 -17.40 -48.80 14.07
N VAL A 465 -16.98 -48.81 15.33
CA VAL A 465 -15.62 -48.56 15.81
C VAL A 465 -14.76 -49.83 15.68
N VAL A 466 -13.53 -49.72 15.18
CA VAL A 466 -12.40 -50.60 15.55
C VAL A 466 -11.10 -49.79 15.54
N ALA A 467 -10.38 -49.81 16.66
CA ALA A 467 -9.03 -49.29 16.83
C ALA A 467 -7.98 -50.38 16.54
N LYS A 468 -6.78 -49.98 16.08
CA LYS A 468 -5.54 -50.74 16.26
C LYS A 468 -4.30 -49.84 16.17
N ASP A 469 -3.44 -49.98 17.16
CA ASP A 469 -2.19 -49.25 17.41
C ASP A 469 -0.95 -49.80 16.65
N ARG A 470 0.06 -48.91 16.59
CA ARG A 470 1.55 -49.08 16.48
C ARG A 470 2.18 -48.96 15.06
N PRO A 471 3.49 -48.65 14.96
CA PRO A 471 4.18 -47.42 15.37
C PRO A 471 5.00 -46.81 14.20
N VAL A 472 5.27 -45.50 14.21
CA VAL A 472 6.05 -44.81 13.15
C VAL A 472 7.54 -44.87 13.45
N SER A 473 8.33 -45.43 12.53
CA SER A 473 9.79 -45.28 12.46
C SER A 473 10.15 -44.04 11.63
N MET A 474 11.01 -43.19 12.18
CA MET A 474 11.66 -42.08 11.47
C MET A 474 12.55 -42.61 10.34
N ALA A 475 12.32 -42.11 9.12
CA ALA A 475 13.32 -42.05 8.07
C ALA A 475 13.08 -40.77 7.26
N THR A 476 14.05 -39.86 7.36
CA THR A 476 14.14 -38.60 6.63
C THR A 476 14.38 -38.89 5.15
N GLN A 477 13.43 -38.55 4.26
CA GLN A 477 13.69 -38.43 2.84
C GLN A 477 13.73 -36.95 2.46
N ILE A 478 14.89 -36.54 1.99
CA ILE A 478 15.17 -35.27 1.32
C ILE A 478 14.61 -35.42 -0.10
N SER A 479 13.61 -34.63 -0.46
CA SER A 479 13.13 -34.55 -1.85
C SER A 479 13.89 -33.45 -2.58
N GLU A 480 14.77 -33.87 -3.49
CA GLU A 480 15.28 -33.07 -4.60
C GLU A 480 14.12 -32.79 -5.57
N GLU A 481 13.69 -31.53 -5.68
CA GLU A 481 12.86 -31.05 -6.79
C GLU A 481 13.09 -29.54 -6.96
N GLU A 482 14.30 -29.18 -7.36
CA GLU A 482 14.61 -27.91 -8.03
C GLU A 482 15.41 -28.26 -9.28
N THR A 483 14.76 -28.26 -10.44
CA THR A 483 15.32 -27.91 -11.76
C THR A 483 14.30 -28.24 -12.84
N SER A 484 13.62 -27.21 -13.33
CA SER A 484 13.12 -27.03 -14.70
C SER A 484 11.91 -26.12 -14.61
N LEU A 485 11.95 -25.04 -15.39
CA LEU A 485 10.84 -24.32 -16.01
C LEU A 485 11.45 -23.00 -16.49
N GLU A 486 12.25 -23.14 -17.56
CA GLU A 486 12.55 -22.06 -18.50
C GLU A 486 11.33 -21.88 -19.42
N ASP A 487 11.09 -20.61 -19.75
CA ASP A 487 10.65 -20.06 -21.02
C ASP A 487 9.45 -20.69 -21.76
N ASP A 488 8.34 -19.95 -21.73
CA ASP A 488 7.44 -19.79 -22.88
C ASP A 488 6.69 -18.45 -22.70
N ASP A 489 7.30 -17.36 -23.18
CA ASP A 489 6.63 -16.09 -23.49
C ASP A 489 7.01 -15.75 -24.93
N ASP A 490 6.10 -16.02 -25.87
CA ASP A 490 6.19 -15.58 -27.27
C ASP A 490 5.00 -14.66 -27.59
N ILE A 491 5.35 -13.49 -28.14
CA ILE A 491 4.56 -12.41 -28.80
C ILE A 491 3.93 -11.33 -27.90
#